data_AF-A0A8T3T1T6-F1
#
_entry.id   AF-A0A8T3T1T6-F1
#
_cell.length_a   1.000
_cell.length_b   1.000
_cell.length_c   1.000
_cell.angle_alpha   90.00
_cell.angle_beta   90.00
_cell.angle_gamma   90.00
#
_symmetry.space_group_name_H-M   'P 1'
#
loop_
_entity.id
_entity.type
_entity.pdbx_description
1 polymer ?
#
loop_
_entity_poly.entity_id
_entity_poly.type
_entity_poly.pdbx_seq_one_letter_code
_entity_poly.pdbx_strand_id
1 'polypeptide(L)'
;WQMLAHERQTLVFYMGLLGVEVICAQLVAHGLSASTPAALIAQGTTPRQRVLIGDLATLPGLVADNAVQAPTLIIVGQVVRLHDKLRWFEPTAATDSSPR
;
A
#
# COMPACT_ATOMS: atom_id res chain seq x y z
N TRP A 1 -0.58 19.21 2.91
CA TRP A 1 -0.82 18.10 3.85
C TRP A 1 -2.12 18.23 4.62
N GLN A 2 -2.44 19.38 5.23
CA GLN A 2 -3.73 19.62 5.90
C GLN A 2 -4.96 19.16 5.09
N MET A 3 -5.05 19.50 3.80
CA MET A 3 -6.15 19.06 2.93
C MET A 3 -6.24 17.52 2.77
N LEU A 4 -5.11 16.82 2.89
CA LEU A 4 -5.01 15.37 2.72
C LEU A 4 -5.21 14.61 4.03
N ALA A 5 -5.16 15.26 5.19
CA ALA A 5 -5.23 14.59 6.49
C ALA A 5 -6.64 14.71 7.13
N HIS A 6 -7.68 14.64 6.31
CA HIS A 6 -9.05 14.60 6.81
C HIS A 6 -9.48 13.16 7.13
N GLU A 7 -10.26 13.00 8.19
CA GLU A 7 -10.91 11.74 8.48
C GLU A 7 -11.93 11.38 7.38
N ARG A 8 -12.21 10.08 7.21
CA ARG A 8 -13.24 9.53 6.31
C ARG A 8 -13.03 9.76 4.81
N GLN A 9 -11.83 10.09 4.37
CA GLN A 9 -11.46 10.03 2.95
C GLN A 9 -10.59 8.81 2.63
N THR A 10 -10.57 8.43 1.36
CA THR A 10 -9.64 7.44 0.83
C THR A 10 -8.61 8.19 -0.01
N LEU A 11 -7.35 8.12 0.39
CA LEU A 11 -6.26 8.69 -0.36
C LEU A 11 -5.61 7.63 -1.23
N VAL A 12 -5.27 8.01 -2.45
CA VAL A 12 -4.54 7.16 -3.38
C VAL A 12 -3.33 7.94 -3.89
N PHE A 13 -2.14 7.42 -3.62
CA PHE A 13 -0.88 8.03 -4.07
C PHE A 13 -0.27 7.19 -5.19
N TYR A 14 -0.08 7.83 -6.33
CA TYR A 14 0.72 7.31 -7.43
C TYR A 14 2.19 7.64 -7.22
N MET A 15 3.08 6.74 -7.64
CA MET A 15 4.54 6.93 -7.54
C MET A 15 5.02 7.21 -6.11
N GLY A 16 4.26 6.79 -5.10
CA GLY A 16 4.53 7.08 -3.68
C GLY A 16 5.60 6.20 -3.02
N LEU A 17 6.18 5.22 -3.73
CA LEU A 17 7.11 4.24 -3.15
C LEU A 17 8.29 4.90 -2.43
N LEU A 18 9.01 5.79 -3.13
CA LEU A 18 10.16 6.50 -2.57
C LEU A 18 9.77 7.48 -1.45
N GLY A 19 8.52 7.93 -1.45
CA GLY A 19 7.99 8.89 -0.49
C GLY A 19 7.19 8.27 0.64
N VAL A 20 7.13 6.93 0.78
CA VAL A 20 6.19 6.27 1.71
C VAL A 20 6.39 6.71 3.16
N GLU A 21 7.64 6.86 3.60
CA GLU A 21 7.99 7.38 4.93
C GLU A 21 7.47 8.81 5.13
N VAL A 22 7.76 9.69 4.16
CA VAL A 22 7.35 11.10 4.21
C VAL A 22 5.82 11.22 4.16
N ILE A 23 5.15 10.47 3.30
CA ILE A 23 3.69 10.46 3.19
C ILE A 23 3.07 10.06 4.52
N CYS A 24 3.51 8.94 5.10
CA CYS A 24 2.95 8.45 6.37
C CYS A 24 3.20 9.44 7.51
N ALA A 25 4.43 9.94 7.65
CA ALA A 25 4.80 10.91 8.68
C ALA A 25 3.99 12.21 8.56
N GLN A 26 3.83 12.73 7.34
CA GLN A 26 3.11 13.98 7.10
C GLN A 26 1.60 13.82 7.34
N LEU A 27 1.01 12.69 6.96
CA LEU A 27 -0.40 12.42 7.23
C LEU A 27 -0.68 12.35 8.74
N VAL A 28 0.19 11.67 9.50
CA VAL A 28 0.08 11.60 10.97
C VAL A 28 0.27 12.99 11.60
N ALA A 29 1.30 13.72 11.17
CA ALA A 29 1.60 15.07 11.69
C ALA A 29 0.46 16.08 11.43
N HIS A 30 -0.41 15.83 10.45
CA HIS A 30 -1.51 16.72 10.08
C HIS A 30 -2.89 16.21 10.52
N GLY A 31 -2.96 15.18 11.37
CA GLY A 31 -4.18 14.83 12.10
C GLY A 31 -4.75 13.44 11.83
N LEU A 32 -4.17 12.63 10.94
CA LEU A 32 -4.58 11.23 10.83
C LEU A 32 -3.98 10.38 11.94
N SER A 33 -4.75 9.43 12.46
CA SER A 33 -4.24 8.46 13.44
C SER A 33 -3.12 7.63 12.81
N ALA A 34 -2.06 7.34 13.57
CA ALA A 34 -1.00 6.42 13.16
C ALA A 34 -1.54 5.00 12.85
N SER A 35 -2.66 4.63 13.47
CA SER A 35 -3.39 3.37 13.21
C SER A 35 -4.34 3.42 12.01
N THR A 36 -4.33 4.51 11.23
CA THR A 36 -5.13 4.62 10.01
C THR A 36 -4.69 3.54 9.02
N PRO A 37 -5.59 2.65 8.57
CA PRO A 37 -5.21 1.56 7.68
C PRO A 37 -4.61 2.07 6.38
N ALA A 38 -3.54 1.40 5.94
CA ALA A 38 -2.84 1.73 4.72
C ALA A 38 -2.38 0.46 4.01
N ALA A 39 -2.32 0.50 2.69
CA ALA A 39 -1.84 -0.59 1.87
C ALA A 39 -0.93 -0.07 0.75
N LEU A 40 0.07 -0.87 0.40
CA LEU A 40 0.84 -0.71 -0.82
C LEU A 40 0.54 -1.88 -1.75
N ILE A 41 0.17 -1.56 -2.99
CA ILE A 41 -0.05 -2.54 -4.06
C ILE A 41 1.08 -2.36 -5.07
N ALA A 42 1.89 -3.39 -5.25
CA ALA A 42 2.96 -3.45 -6.26
C ALA A 42 2.53 -4.32 -7.42
N GLN A 43 2.86 -3.91 -8.66
CA GLN A 43 2.54 -4.65 -9.88
C GLN A 43 1.07 -5.10 -9.93
N GLY A 44 0.16 -4.20 -9.56
CA GLY A 44 -1.28 -4.46 -9.50
C GLY A 44 -1.82 -5.02 -10.82
N THR A 45 -2.83 -5.89 -10.72
CA THR A 45 -3.48 -6.64 -11.82
C THR A 45 -2.58 -7.60 -12.62
N THR A 46 -1.31 -7.75 -12.24
CA THR A 46 -0.39 -8.70 -12.87
C THR A 46 -0.25 -9.98 -12.05
N PRO A 47 0.27 -11.08 -12.65
CA PRO A 47 0.60 -12.31 -11.92
C PRO A 47 1.65 -12.12 -10.82
N ARG A 48 2.38 -11.00 -10.81
CA ARG A 48 3.39 -10.65 -9.81
C ARG A 48 2.87 -9.65 -8.77
N GLN A 49 1.56 -9.41 -8.73
CA GLN A 49 0.96 -8.48 -7.77
C GLN A 49 1.33 -8.86 -6.34
N ARG A 50 1.80 -7.88 -5.57
CA ARG A 50 2.01 -8.00 -4.13
C ARG A 50 1.21 -6.93 -3.41
N VAL A 51 0.54 -7.30 -2.33
CA VAL A 51 -0.23 -6.39 -1.49
C VAL A 51 0.35 -6.44 -0.10
N LEU A 52 0.89 -5.31 0.38
CA LEU A 52 1.36 -5.12 1.75
C LEU A 52 0.32 -4.30 2.49
N ILE A 53 -0.17 -4.79 3.63
CA ILE A 53 -1.21 -4.15 4.43
C ILE A 53 -0.68 -3.87 5.83
N GLY A 54 -0.93 -2.66 6.31
CA GLY A 54 -0.63 -2.23 7.66
C GLY A 54 -1.41 -0.96 7.99
N ASP A 55 -0.72 -0.03 8.65
CA ASP A 55 -1.21 1.30 8.97
C ASP A 55 -0.13 2.35 8.70
N LEU A 56 -0.42 3.63 8.96
CA LEU A 56 0.55 4.70 8.76
C LEU A 56 1.82 4.53 9.61
N ALA A 57 1.76 3.84 10.76
CA ALA A 57 2.94 3.57 11.58
C ALA A 57 3.82 2.46 10.99
N THR A 58 3.21 1.42 10.43
CA THR A 58 3.90 0.17 10.06
C THR A 58 4.22 0.04 8.59
N LEU A 59 3.44 0.70 7.71
CA LEU A 59 3.60 0.56 6.26
C LEU A 59 5.01 0.90 5.76
N PRO A 60 5.69 1.97 6.23
CA PRO A 60 7.06 2.24 5.78
C PRO A 60 8.03 1.10 6.08
N GLY A 61 7.95 0.51 7.28
CA GLY A 61 8.76 -0.65 7.67
C GLY A 61 8.45 -1.88 6.81
N LEU A 62 7.17 -2.17 6.58
CA LEU A 62 6.76 -3.26 5.69
C LEU A 62 7.35 -3.10 4.29
N VAL A 63 7.39 -1.88 3.75
CA VAL A 63 7.96 -1.62 2.42
C VAL A 63 9.46 -1.84 2.41
N ALA A 64 10.19 -1.34 3.42
CA ALA A 64 11.63 -1.52 3.56
C ALA A 64 12.01 -3.01 3.64
N ASP A 65 11.29 -3.78 4.46
CA ASP A 65 11.57 -5.21 4.70
C ASP A 65 11.28 -6.11 3.48
N ASN A 66 10.48 -5.62 2.52
CA ASN A 66 9.96 -6.42 1.42
C ASN A 66 10.58 -6.11 0.04
N ALA A 67 11.58 -5.22 -0.01
CA ALA A 67 12.29 -4.81 -1.23
C ALA A 67 11.37 -4.51 -2.42
N VAL A 68 10.29 -3.77 -2.15
CA VAL A 68 9.24 -3.49 -3.14
C VAL A 68 9.79 -2.69 -4.33
N GLN A 69 9.36 -3.06 -5.53
CA GLN A 69 9.74 -2.38 -6.78
C GLN A 69 8.53 -1.71 -7.42
N ALA A 70 8.79 -0.61 -8.13
CA ALA A 70 7.80 0.05 -8.98
C ALA A 70 7.32 -0.87 -10.13
N PRO A 71 6.12 -0.66 -10.67
CA PRO A 71 5.12 0.35 -10.29
C PRO A 71 4.35 -0.03 -9.02
N THR A 72 4.02 0.98 -8.20
CA THR A 72 3.24 0.83 -6.97
C THR A 72 2.16 1.89 -6.81
N LEU A 73 1.17 1.58 -5.99
CA LEU A 73 0.12 2.49 -5.57
C LEU A 73 -0.09 2.34 -4.06
N ILE A 74 -0.18 3.47 -3.34
CA ILE A 74 -0.45 3.48 -1.89
C ILE A 74 -1.90 3.92 -1.69
N ILE A 75 -2.65 3.15 -0.90
CA ILE A 75 -4.03 3.46 -0.49
C ILE A 75 -4.04 3.70 1.01
N VAL A 76 -4.59 4.82 1.47
CA VAL A 76 -4.77 5.14 2.89
C VAL A 76 -6.24 5.37 3.17
N GLY A 77 -6.78 4.68 4.17
CA GLY A 77 -8.15 4.86 4.65
C GLY A 77 -8.84 3.55 5.04
N GLN A 78 -10.04 3.67 5.63
CA GLN A 78 -10.77 2.53 6.18
C GLN A 78 -11.12 1.45 5.14
N VAL A 79 -11.18 1.80 3.85
CA VAL A 79 -11.44 0.86 2.75
C VAL A 79 -10.41 -0.27 2.67
N VAL A 80 -9.19 -0.06 3.17
CA VAL A 80 -8.14 -1.10 3.20
C VAL A 80 -8.58 -2.31 4.03
N ARG A 81 -9.40 -2.12 5.08
CA ARG A 81 -9.92 -3.22 5.91
C ARG A 81 -10.84 -4.16 5.14
N LEU A 82 -11.40 -3.72 4.02
CA LEU A 82 -12.28 -4.55 3.18
C LEU A 82 -11.48 -5.55 2.34
N HIS A 83 -10.17 -5.38 2.20
CA HIS A 83 -9.34 -6.28 1.40
C HIS A 83 -9.51 -7.74 1.82
N ASP A 84 -9.49 -8.03 3.12
CA ASP A 84 -9.58 -9.40 3.62
C ASP A 84 -10.92 -10.09 3.28
N LYS A 85 -11.99 -9.29 3.10
CA LYS A 85 -13.33 -9.78 2.74
C LYS A 85 -13.57 -9.83 1.23
N LEU A 86 -12.89 -8.98 0.46
CA LEU A 86 -13.15 -8.75 -0.96
C LEU A 86 -12.01 -9.24 -1.87
N ARG A 87 -10.95 -9.83 -1.30
CA ARG A 87 -9.82 -10.37 -2.08
C ARG A 87 -10.30 -11.56 -2.91
N TRP A 88 -10.48 -11.31 -4.21
CA TRP A 88 -10.85 -12.31 -5.21
C TRP A 88 -9.70 -12.65 -6.17
N PHE A 89 -8.72 -11.75 -6.33
CA PHE A 89 -7.59 -11.94 -7.23
C PHE A 89 -6.43 -12.61 -6.52
N GLU A 90 -6.04 -13.77 -7.03
CA GLU A 90 -4.86 -14.51 -6.58
C GLU A 90 -3.79 -14.46 -7.67
N PRO A 91 -2.63 -13.84 -7.40
CA PRO A 91 -1.55 -13.80 -8.38
C PRO A 91 -1.03 -15.23 -8.59
N THR A 92 -1.20 -15.77 -9.80
CA THR A 92 -0.56 -17.03 -10.18
C THR A 92 0.94 -16.78 -10.22
N ALA A 93 1.68 -17.26 -9.22
CA ALA A 93 3.15 -17.28 -9.30
C ALA A 93 3.51 -17.86 -10.66
N ALA A 94 4.30 -17.14 -11.45
CA ALA A 94 4.76 -17.64 -12.74
C ALA A 94 5.47 -18.98 -12.47
N THR A 95 4.79 -20.08 -12.75
CA THR A 95 5.43 -21.39 -12.85
C THR A 95 6.38 -21.27 -14.02
N ASP A 96 7.65 -21.00 -13.72
CA ASP A 96 8.73 -21.12 -14.67
C ASP A 96 8.88 -22.63 -14.99
N SER A 97 8.08 -23.08 -15.94
CA SER A 97 8.17 -24.35 -16.65
C SER A 97 8.18 -24.00 -18.13
N SER A 98 9.21 -24.22 -18.93
CA SER A 98 10.32 -25.17 -18.88
C SER A 98 11.35 -24.76 -19.98
N PRO A 99 12.34 -25.58 -20.38
CA PRO A 99 13.77 -25.30 -20.42
C PRO A 99 14.26 -24.82 -21.80
N ARG A 100 15.59 -24.63 -21.91
CA ARG A 100 16.33 -24.36 -23.17
C ARG A 100 15.93 -25.28 -24.33
#